data_AF-A0A369T702-F1
#
_entry.id   AF-A0A369T702-F1
#
_cell.length_a   1.000
_cell.length_b   1.000
_cell.length_c   1.000
_cell.angle_alpha   90.00
_cell.angle_beta   90.00
_cell.angle_gamma   90.00
#
_symmetry.space_group_name_H-M   'P 1'
#
loop_
_entity.id
_entity.type
_entity.pdbx_description
1 polymer ?
#
loop_
_entity_poly.entity_id
_entity_poly.type
_entity_poly.pdbx_seq_one_letter_code
_entity_poly.pdbx_strand_id
1 'polypeptide(L)'
;MIRPPKQFETRGIIVEIVEVMEYRDMVGRMNFLVAYRIIDGHYVSPVAHFSCSGARELREKIEQVADHYFALKPVLRGAGRTR
;
A
#
# COMPACT_ATOMS: atom_id res chain seq x y z
N MET A 1 15.55 -1.39 -8.45
CA MET A 1 15.54 -1.92 -7.07
C MET A 1 14.82 -0.91 -6.18
N ILE A 2 13.67 -1.27 -5.60
CA ILE A 2 12.98 -0.43 -4.62
C ILE A 2 13.66 -0.69 -3.28
N ARG A 3 14.24 0.34 -2.66
CA ARG A 3 14.85 0.23 -1.34
C ARG A 3 13.94 0.93 -0.32
N PRO A 4 13.43 0.23 0.70
CA PRO A 4 12.64 0.85 1.77
C PRO A 4 13.54 1.68 2.73
N PRO A 5 12.98 2.72 3.40
CA PRO A 5 11.62 3.20 3.22
C PRO A 5 11.50 4.07 1.95
N LYS A 6 10.47 3.82 1.16
CA LYS A 6 10.10 4.67 0.02
C LYS A 6 8.67 5.14 0.19
N GLN A 7 8.49 6.45 0.15
CA GLN A 7 7.19 7.08 0.32
C GLN A 7 6.63 7.50 -1.05
N PHE A 8 5.33 7.28 -1.22
CA PHE A 8 4.57 7.72 -2.38
C PHE A 8 3.42 8.59 -1.90
N GLU A 9 3.45 9.87 -2.28
CA GLU A 9 2.33 10.77 -2.05
C GLU A 9 1.29 10.57 -3.16
N THR A 10 0.04 10.34 -2.77
CA THR A 10 -1.09 10.33 -3.71
C THR A 10 -2.32 10.84 -2.99
N ARG A 11 -3.04 11.78 -3.61
CA ARG A 11 -4.34 12.30 -3.15
C ARG A 11 -4.36 12.74 -1.66
N GLY A 12 -3.26 13.31 -1.19
CA GLY A 12 -3.14 13.82 0.18
C GLY A 12 -2.88 12.76 1.26
N ILE A 13 -2.60 11.51 0.88
CA ILE A 13 -2.08 10.47 1.79
C ILE A 13 -0.67 10.07 1.36
N ILE A 14 0.08 9.46 2.29
CA ILE A 14 1.36 8.81 2.00
C ILE A 14 1.16 7.30 2.06
N VAL A 15 1.55 6.60 1.00
CA VAL A 15 1.76 5.16 1.03
C VAL A 15 3.26 4.91 1.25
N GLU A 16 3.59 4.47 2.46
CA GLU A 16 4.97 4.14 2.84
C GLU A 16 5.24 2.66 2.60
N ILE A 17 6.24 2.37 1.77
CA ILE A 17 6.78 1.02 1.62
C ILE A 17 7.75 0.74 2.75
N VAL A 18 7.43 -0.26 3.57
CA VAL A 18 8.22 -0.67 4.74
C VAL A 18 9.18 -1.80 4.42
N GLU A 19 8.81 -2.72 3.52
CA GLU A 19 9.65 -3.84 3.12
C GLU A 19 9.33 -4.27 1.69
N VAL A 20 10.34 -4.77 0.97
CA VAL A 20 10.19 -5.40 -0.34
C VAL A 20 10.94 -6.72 -0.34
N MET A 21 10.21 -7.82 -0.47
CA MET A 21 10.77 -9.16 -0.60
C MET A 21 10.67 -9.64 -2.04
N GLU A 22 11.79 -10.06 -2.62
CA GLU A 22 11.84 -10.67 -3.95
C GLU A 22 11.51 -12.16 -3.84
N TYR A 23 10.64 -12.67 -4.71
CA TYR A 23 10.35 -14.10 -4.79
C TYR A 23 10.11 -14.53 -6.23
N ARG A 24 10.32 -15.82 -6.50
CA ARG A 24 9.94 -16.43 -7.78
C ARG A 24 8.62 -17.16 -7.61
N ASP A 25 7.72 -17.00 -8.58
CA ASP A 25 6.51 -17.81 -8.63
C ASP A 25 6.81 -19.25 -9.08
N MET A 26 5.77 -20.09 -9.13
CA MET A 26 5.88 -21.51 -9.49
C MET A 26 6.38 -21.74 -10.93
N VAL A 27 6.34 -20.73 -11.80
CA VAL A 27 6.85 -20.79 -13.18
C VAL A 27 8.17 -20.02 -13.36
N GLY A 28 8.78 -19.60 -12.25
CA GLY A 28 10.11 -18.98 -12.22
C GLY A 28 10.13 -17.47 -12.49
N ARG A 29 8.98 -16.80 -12.64
CA ARG A 29 8.92 -15.35 -12.87
C ARG A 29 9.22 -14.60 -11.57
N MET A 30 10.02 -13.55 -11.70
CA MET A 30 10.35 -12.67 -10.58
C MET A 30 9.15 -11.81 -10.19
N ASN A 31 8.84 -11.80 -8.90
CA ASN A 31 7.79 -11.00 -8.29
C ASN A 31 8.31 -10.35 -7.01
N PHE A 32 7.56 -9.36 -6.53
CA PHE A 32 7.86 -8.62 -5.32
C PHE A 32 6.66 -8.69 -4.39
N LEU A 33 6.87 -9.09 -3.14
CA LEU A 33 5.91 -8.91 -2.07
C LEU A 33 6.26 -7.59 -1.37
N VAL A 34 5.34 -6.63 -1.44
CA VAL A 34 5.55 -5.27 -0.95
C VAL A 34 4.71 -5.08 0.30
N ALA A 35 5.39 -4.85 1.42
CA ALA A 35 4.75 -4.46 2.66
C ALA A 35 4.63 -2.92 2.71
N TYR A 36 3.44 -2.42 3.05
CA TYR A 36 3.15 -0.99 3.06
C TYR A 36 2.25 -0.59 4.24
N ARG A 37 2.25 0.69 4.57
CA ARG A 37 1.25 1.33 5.44
C ARG A 37 0.79 2.67 4.84
N ILE A 38 -0.40 3.11 5.23
CA ILE A 38 -0.96 4.40 4.84
C ILE A 38 -0.80 5.38 5.99
N ILE A 39 -0.36 6.60 5.67
CA ILE A 39 -0.30 7.74 6.59
C ILE A 39 -1.25 8.82 6.06
N ASP A 40 -2.24 9.21 6.86
CA ASP A 40 -3.25 10.23 6.56
C ASP A 40 -3.40 11.15 7.79
N GLY A 41 -2.59 12.21 7.83
CA GLY A 41 -2.44 13.07 9.00
C GLY A 41 -1.92 12.28 10.21
N HIS A 42 -2.70 12.22 11.29
CA HIS A 42 -2.36 11.46 12.49
C HIS A 42 -2.76 9.97 12.42
N TYR A 43 -3.48 9.55 11.37
CA TYR A 43 -3.83 8.16 11.19
C TYR A 43 -2.69 7.40 10.50
N VAL A 44 -2.26 6.29 11.10
CA VAL A 44 -1.32 5.33 10.50
C VAL A 44 -2.01 3.97 10.47
N SER A 45 -2.15 3.40 9.27
CA SER A 45 -2.76 2.07 9.14
C SER A 45 -1.85 0.97 9.68
N PRO A 46 -2.41 -0.21 10.01
CA PRO A 46 -1.63 -1.44 10.08
C PRO A 46 -0.85 -1.68 8.78
N VAL A 47 0.22 -2.49 8.87
CA VAL A 47 0.98 -2.93 7.69
C VAL A 47 0.15 -3.96 6.92
N ALA A 48 0.07 -3.79 5.60
CA ALA A 48 -0.56 -4.71 4.67
C ALA A 48 0.40 -5.04 3.53
N HIS A 49 0.04 -6.03 2.71
CA HIS A 49 0.89 -6.53 1.63
C HIS A 49 0.13 -6.54 0.30
N PHE A 50 0.86 -6.33 -0.79
CA PHE A 50 0.42 -6.71 -2.13
C PHE A 50 1.60 -7.30 -2.92
N SER A 51 1.30 -8.10 -3.93
CA SER A 51 2.29 -8.57 -4.89
C SER A 51 2.30 -7.70 -6.14
N CYS A 52 3.47 -7.57 -6.77
CA CYS A 52 3.60 -6.97 -8.10
C CYS A 52 4.82 -7.56 -8.84
N SER A 53 4.81 -7.49 -10.17
CA SER A 53 5.84 -8.02 -11.06
C SER A 53 6.85 -6.97 -11.56
N GLY A 54 6.74 -5.71 -11.10
CA GLY A 54 7.69 -4.65 -11.47
C GLY A 54 7.19 -3.24 -11.21
N ALA A 55 7.95 -2.25 -11.68
CA ALA A 55 7.72 -0.84 -11.36
C ALA A 55 6.41 -0.25 -11.90
N ARG A 56 5.91 -0.73 -13.05
CA ARG A 56 4.63 -0.29 -13.61
C ARG A 56 3.47 -0.75 -12.71
N GLU A 57 3.41 -2.06 -12.45
CA GLU A 57 2.38 -2.64 -11.61
C GLU A 57 2.44 -2.13 -10.17
N LEU A 58 3.64 -1.85 -9.64
CA LEU A 58 3.79 -1.17 -8.35
C LEU A 58 2.99 0.15 -8.33
N ARG A 59 3.14 1.01 -9.34
CA ARG A 59 2.43 2.30 -9.38
C ARG A 59 0.92 2.10 -9.45
N GLU A 60 0.46 1.16 -10.27
CA GLU A 60 -0.96 0.79 -10.36
C GLU A 60 -1.50 0.28 -9.01
N LYS A 61 -0.71 -0.50 -8.27
CA LYS A 61 -1.06 -0.99 -6.93
C LYS A 61 -1.12 0.13 -5.90
N ILE A 62 -0.22 1.12 -5.94
CA ILE A 62 -0.28 2.29 -5.05
C ILE A 62 -1.60 3.06 -5.23
N GLU A 63 -2.02 3.29 -6.48
CA GLU A 63 -3.31 3.94 -6.76
C GLU A 63 -4.49 3.09 -6.29
N GLN A 64 -4.46 1.78 -6.53
CA GLN A 64 -5.48 0.85 -6.03
C GLN A 64 -5.57 0.88 -4.49
N VAL A 65 -4.43 0.91 -3.79
CA VAL A 65 -4.38 1.03 -2.32
C VAL A 65 -5.06 2.32 -1.86
N ALA A 66 -4.78 3.45 -2.52
CA ALA A 66 -5.43 4.71 -2.22
C ALA A 66 -6.95 4.65 -2.45
N ASP A 67 -7.39 4.09 -3.59
CA ASP A 67 -8.81 3.90 -3.89
C ASP A 67 -9.52 3.07 -2.83
N HIS A 68 -8.94 1.93 -2.45
CA HIS A 68 -9.51 1.04 -1.43
C HIS A 68 -9.57 1.72 -0.06
N TYR A 69 -8.52 2.46 0.29
CA TYR A 69 -8.52 3.24 1.52
C TYR A 69 -9.62 4.28 1.54
N PHE A 70 -9.78 5.10 0.49
CA PHE A 70 -10.84 6.12 0.47
C PHE A 70 -12.24 5.52 0.49
N ALA A 71 -12.46 4.37 -0.16
CA ALA A 71 -13.72 3.64 -0.09
C ALA A 71 -14.04 3.15 1.33
N LEU A 72 -13.03 2.69 2.07
CA LEU A 72 -13.19 2.15 3.43
C LEU A 72 -13.01 3.20 4.54
N LYS A 73 -12.45 4.38 4.22
CA LYS A 73 -12.09 5.44 5.16
C LYS A 73 -13.23 5.81 6.13
N PRO A 74 -14.50 5.95 5.70
CA PRO A 74 -15.61 6.23 6.63
C PRO A 74 -15.79 5.13 7.68
N VAL A 75 -15.63 3.86 7.30
CA VAL A 75 -15.75 2.71 8.20
C VAL A 75 -14.53 2.63 9.13
N LEU A 76 -13.33 2.74 8.56
CA LEU A 76 -12.06 2.65 9.28
C LEU A 76 -11.87 3.79 10.30
N ARG A 77 -12.35 4.99 9.98
CA ARG A 77 -12.20 6.20 10.81
C ARG A 77 -13.44 6.52 11.64
N GLY A 78 -14.48 5.68 11.61
CA GLY A 78 -15.58 5.75 12.56
C GLY A 78 -16.69 6.74 12.26
N ALA A 79 -17.11 6.91 11.01
CA ALA A 79 -18.35 7.60 10.63
C ALA A 79 -19.65 6.83 11.03
N GLY A 80 -19.58 5.97 12.05
CA GLY A 80 -20.68 5.15 12.56
C GLY A 80 -20.72 5.05 14.10
N ARG A 81 -20.12 6.01 14.81
CA ARG A 81 -20.34 6.21 16.25
C ARG A 81 -20.90 7.59 16.51
N THR A 82 -22.04 7.91 15.91
CA THR A 82 -23.01 8.81 16.55
C THR A 82 -23.56 8.08 17.76
N ARG A 83 -23.19 8.56 18.95
CA ARG A 83 -23.98 8.35 20.16
C ARG A 83 -25.31 9.07 20.04
#